data_AF-A0A2A5FB64-F1
#
_entry.id   AF-A0A2A5FB64-F1
#
_cell.length_a   1.000
_cell.length_b   1.000
_cell.length_c   1.000
_cell.angle_alpha   90.00
_cell.angle_beta   90.00
_cell.angle_gamma   90.00
#
_symmetry.space_group_name_H-M   'P 1'
#
loop_
_entity.id
_entity.type
_entity.pdbx_description
1 polymer ?
#
loop_
_entity_poly.entity_id
_entity_poly.type
_entity_poly.pdbx_seq_one_letter_code
_entity_poly.pdbx_strand_id
1 'polypeptide(L)'
;YNLLNYGNYNSWCTTSNNNVNDKDVFLKTIVKYVMPDVFCVNELGVNMGGGDNVFAIRIRDNVLNTDGITYYQKAAHTGSSSLVNMIYYNSNKLTLHSQEVIEKNLSGGNLVREVDLYKMYYNDPGLLSNGDTIFITFIVAHLKAGSNASDEAQRADATEAVMDNLNQKNIAANYVLSGDFNTKNSSEISYSNLISHPNTKITFTDPIGQPGNWNSNSSFAGIHTQSTRSSNTNGDCFAGGGMDDRFDFIMTSNYVINSTDRVYYIPGSYAALGQDATFYNQEMPTSGNTTVPNSVANALYEMSDHLPVVMDLLVRNWPSSISEERDKLRIKITNPFNDWLNISIEGITSEKLIAKIYDISGRLMLETNISNTDRINTKILKKGFYLLQLSENGRVLKTVKVGKI
;
A
#
# COMPACT_ATOMS: atom_id res chain seq x y z
N TYR A 1 -3.25 1.01 -13.13
CA TYR A 1 -3.50 0.37 -14.44
C TYR A 1 -4.06 1.42 -15.37
N ASN A 2 -3.32 1.80 -16.42
CA ASN A 2 -3.88 2.62 -17.49
C ASN A 2 -4.94 1.80 -18.25
N LEU A 3 -6.16 2.32 -18.38
CA LEU A 3 -7.27 1.60 -19.01
C LEU A 3 -7.47 1.95 -20.49
N LEU A 4 -6.61 2.80 -21.07
CA LEU A 4 -6.70 3.29 -22.44
C LEU A 4 -8.09 3.86 -22.79
N ASN A 5 -8.30 5.14 -22.48
CA ASN A 5 -9.55 5.86 -22.79
C ASN A 5 -10.84 5.10 -22.42
N TYR A 6 -10.92 4.46 -21.25
CA TYR A 6 -12.08 3.63 -20.91
C TYR A 6 -13.36 4.47 -20.81
N GLY A 7 -14.28 4.28 -21.76
CA GLY A 7 -15.50 5.07 -21.86
C GLY A 7 -15.31 6.50 -22.38
N ASN A 8 -14.07 6.90 -22.70
CA ASN A 8 -13.78 8.16 -23.36
C ASN A 8 -13.64 7.94 -24.87
N TYR A 9 -14.40 8.70 -25.65
CA TYR A 9 -14.37 8.60 -27.11
C TYR A 9 -13.96 9.92 -27.74
N ASN A 10 -13.05 9.86 -28.70
CA ASN A 10 -12.56 10.99 -29.48
C ASN A 10 -12.57 10.64 -30.98
N SER A 11 -11.96 11.47 -31.83
CA SER A 11 -12.02 11.29 -33.29
C SER A 11 -11.31 10.04 -33.82
N TRP A 12 -10.36 9.48 -33.06
CA TRP A 12 -9.54 8.33 -33.46
C TRP A 12 -9.76 7.13 -32.54
N CYS A 13 -10.07 7.34 -31.27
CA CYS A 13 -10.50 6.31 -30.34
C CYS A 13 -12.02 6.35 -30.15
N THR A 14 -12.73 5.44 -30.82
CA THR A 14 -14.19 5.42 -30.98
C THR A 14 -14.81 4.16 -30.38
N THR A 15 -16.14 4.08 -30.37
CA THR A 15 -16.86 2.88 -29.93
C THR A 15 -16.60 1.64 -30.80
N SER A 16 -16.13 1.80 -32.04
CA SER A 16 -15.83 0.68 -32.94
C SER A 16 -14.48 0.04 -32.69
N ASN A 17 -13.54 0.77 -32.08
CA ASN A 17 -12.16 0.33 -31.89
C ASN A 17 -11.68 0.35 -30.42
N ASN A 18 -12.50 0.88 -29.50
CA ASN A 18 -12.30 0.86 -28.05
C ASN A 18 -13.64 0.70 -27.30
N ASN A 19 -14.46 -0.28 -27.72
CA ASN A 19 -15.80 -0.47 -27.17
C ASN A 19 -15.77 -0.75 -25.66
N VAL A 20 -16.53 0.01 -24.87
CA VAL A 20 -16.52 -0.15 -23.40
C VAL A 20 -17.13 -1.48 -22.95
N ASN A 21 -18.07 -2.06 -23.72
CA ASN A 21 -18.64 -3.37 -23.37
C ASN A 21 -17.60 -4.49 -23.52
N ASP A 22 -16.77 -4.43 -24.56
CA ASP A 22 -15.69 -5.42 -24.75
C ASP A 22 -14.62 -5.25 -23.67
N LYS A 23 -14.25 -3.99 -23.35
CA LYS A 23 -13.34 -3.68 -22.24
C LYS A 23 -13.83 -4.21 -20.90
N ASP A 24 -15.14 -4.18 -20.61
CA ASP A 24 -15.67 -4.81 -19.38
C ASP A 24 -15.33 -6.28 -19.30
N VAL A 25 -15.47 -7.02 -20.41
CA VAL A 25 -15.22 -8.47 -20.46
C VAL A 25 -13.75 -8.76 -20.23
N PHE A 26 -12.86 -8.01 -20.89
CA PHE A 26 -11.42 -8.17 -20.73
C PHE A 26 -10.95 -7.76 -19.33
N LEU A 27 -11.37 -6.60 -18.85
CA LEU A 27 -11.03 -6.14 -17.50
C LEU A 27 -11.54 -7.11 -16.43
N LYS A 28 -12.76 -7.65 -16.60
CA LYS A 28 -13.35 -8.62 -15.68
C LYS A 28 -12.52 -9.90 -15.63
N THR A 29 -12.03 -10.37 -16.77
CA THR A 29 -11.12 -11.53 -16.84
C THR A 29 -9.82 -11.25 -16.06
N ILE A 30 -9.23 -10.07 -16.22
CA ILE A 30 -7.99 -9.67 -15.53
C ILE A 30 -8.21 -9.56 -14.01
N VAL A 31 -9.20 -8.78 -13.56
CA VAL A 31 -9.39 -8.53 -12.12
C VAL A 31 -9.85 -9.79 -11.38
N LYS A 32 -10.49 -10.74 -12.05
CA LYS A 32 -10.81 -12.05 -11.45
C LYS A 32 -9.62 -12.97 -11.32
N TYR A 33 -8.63 -12.84 -12.19
CA TYR A 33 -7.37 -13.56 -12.06
C TYR A 33 -6.55 -13.00 -10.88
N VAL A 34 -6.49 -11.67 -10.77
CA VAL A 34 -5.68 -10.97 -9.74
C VAL A 34 -6.37 -10.93 -8.37
N MET A 35 -7.69 -10.75 -8.34
CA MET A 35 -8.49 -10.48 -7.13
C MET A 35 -7.93 -9.32 -6.27
N PRO A 36 -7.78 -8.10 -6.83
CA PRO A 36 -7.11 -7.00 -6.12
C PRO A 36 -7.94 -6.53 -4.91
N ASP A 37 -7.31 -6.25 -3.78
CA ASP A 37 -7.99 -5.59 -2.66
C ASP A 37 -8.13 -4.08 -2.85
N VAL A 38 -7.19 -3.49 -3.60
CA VAL A 38 -7.21 -2.10 -4.04
C VAL A 38 -6.87 -2.08 -5.53
N PHE A 39 -7.68 -1.39 -6.31
CA PHE A 39 -7.52 -1.27 -7.75
C PHE A 39 -7.50 0.21 -8.14
N CYS A 40 -6.31 0.70 -8.50
CA CYS A 40 -6.09 2.06 -8.96
C CYS A 40 -6.00 2.10 -10.48
N VAL A 41 -6.72 3.04 -11.10
CA VAL A 41 -6.80 3.17 -12.56
C VAL A 41 -6.49 4.57 -13.04
N ASN A 42 -5.90 4.65 -14.23
CA ASN A 42 -5.74 5.88 -15.01
C ASN A 42 -6.59 5.78 -16.28
N GLU A 43 -6.79 6.90 -16.96
CA GLU A 43 -7.55 6.99 -18.22
C GLU A 43 -9.00 6.50 -18.15
N LEU A 44 -9.65 6.73 -17.03
CA LEU A 44 -11.10 6.57 -16.96
C LEU A 44 -11.78 7.79 -17.59
N GLY A 45 -12.71 7.57 -18.51
CA GLY A 45 -13.55 8.63 -19.06
C GLY A 45 -14.42 9.28 -17.99
N VAL A 46 -14.91 10.48 -18.29
CA VAL A 46 -15.80 11.26 -17.41
C VAL A 46 -17.15 11.54 -18.06
N ASN A 47 -18.18 11.70 -17.24
CA ASN A 47 -19.46 12.24 -17.70
C ASN A 47 -19.43 13.75 -17.65
N MET A 48 -19.58 14.39 -18.81
CA MET A 48 -19.74 15.83 -18.92
C MET A 48 -21.17 16.22 -18.50
N GLY A 49 -21.41 16.41 -17.20
CA GLY A 49 -22.75 16.75 -16.69
C GLY A 49 -22.93 16.81 -15.16
N GLY A 50 -21.90 16.46 -14.38
CA GLY A 50 -21.98 16.38 -12.92
C GLY A 50 -22.63 15.08 -12.41
N GLY A 51 -22.46 14.81 -11.12
CA GLY A 51 -22.87 13.55 -10.48
C GLY A 51 -21.79 12.47 -10.48
N ASP A 52 -22.14 11.28 -9.99
CA ASP A 52 -21.20 10.16 -9.96
C ASP A 52 -20.79 9.73 -11.37
N ASN A 53 -19.49 9.51 -11.57
CA ASN A 53 -18.95 9.05 -12.85
C ASN A 53 -19.52 7.67 -13.20
N VAL A 54 -20.27 7.57 -14.32
CA VAL A 54 -20.94 6.32 -14.73
C VAL A 54 -19.96 5.26 -15.17
N PHE A 55 -18.79 5.63 -15.71
CA PHE A 55 -17.75 4.66 -16.04
C PHE A 55 -17.12 4.10 -14.77
N ALA A 56 -17.03 4.92 -13.72
CA ALA A 56 -16.61 4.44 -12.42
C ALA A 56 -17.64 3.48 -11.80
N ILE A 57 -18.93 3.84 -11.87
CA ILE A 57 -20.02 2.95 -11.44
C ILE A 57 -19.99 1.64 -12.27
N ARG A 58 -19.77 1.74 -13.58
CA ARG A 58 -19.73 0.62 -14.51
C ARG A 58 -18.64 -0.38 -14.15
N ILE A 59 -17.42 0.06 -13.89
CA ILE A 59 -16.35 -0.85 -13.44
C ILE A 59 -16.74 -1.50 -12.11
N ARG A 60 -17.29 -0.74 -11.16
CA ARG A 60 -17.75 -1.32 -9.90
C ARG A 60 -18.80 -2.41 -10.12
N ASP A 61 -19.84 -2.15 -10.93
CA ASP A 61 -21.04 -3.00 -10.99
C ASP A 61 -20.95 -4.11 -12.04
N ASN A 62 -20.32 -3.85 -13.19
CA ASN A 62 -20.25 -4.80 -14.31
C ASN A 62 -18.95 -5.61 -14.34
N VAL A 63 -17.92 -5.18 -13.62
CA VAL A 63 -16.60 -5.80 -13.63
C VAL A 63 -16.28 -6.39 -12.26
N LEU A 64 -16.21 -5.54 -11.22
CA LEU A 64 -15.74 -5.92 -9.89
C LEU A 64 -16.79 -6.67 -9.06
N ASN A 65 -18.00 -6.13 -8.93
CA ASN A 65 -19.10 -6.71 -8.18
C ASN A 65 -19.95 -7.64 -9.05
N THR A 66 -19.32 -8.68 -9.58
CA THR A 66 -19.99 -9.68 -10.40
C THR A 66 -19.73 -11.10 -9.91
N ASP A 67 -20.55 -12.04 -10.35
CA ASP A 67 -20.40 -13.48 -10.07
C ASP A 67 -20.27 -13.81 -8.58
N GLY A 68 -21.13 -13.18 -7.78
CA GLY A 68 -21.23 -13.37 -6.33
C GLY A 68 -20.38 -12.41 -5.50
N ILE A 69 -19.51 -11.61 -6.12
CA ILE A 69 -18.77 -10.53 -5.43
C ILE A 69 -19.66 -9.29 -5.32
N THR A 70 -19.72 -8.69 -4.13
CA THR A 70 -20.55 -7.49 -3.85
C THR A 70 -19.88 -6.45 -2.96
N TYR A 71 -18.60 -6.64 -2.63
CA TYR A 71 -17.91 -5.86 -1.59
C TYR A 71 -17.02 -4.75 -2.16
N TYR A 72 -16.86 -4.62 -3.47
CA TYR A 72 -16.06 -3.53 -4.02
C TYR A 72 -16.83 -2.22 -3.92
N GLN A 73 -16.16 -1.22 -3.37
CA GLN A 73 -16.58 0.17 -3.34
C GLN A 73 -15.63 1.01 -4.19
N LYS A 74 -16.06 2.23 -4.53
CA LYS A 74 -15.25 3.23 -5.22
C LYS A 74 -15.18 4.50 -4.37
N ALA A 75 -14.12 5.29 -4.54
CA ALA A 75 -14.11 6.66 -4.02
C ALA A 75 -15.09 7.57 -4.79
N ALA A 76 -15.29 8.78 -4.29
CA ALA A 76 -15.98 9.80 -5.09
C ALA A 76 -15.06 10.23 -6.23
N HIS A 77 -15.64 10.42 -7.42
CA HIS A 77 -14.89 10.91 -8.55
C HIS A 77 -14.42 12.34 -8.30
N THR A 78 -13.14 12.56 -8.57
CA THR A 78 -12.48 13.84 -8.51
C THR A 78 -11.90 14.18 -9.87
N GLY A 79 -12.04 15.44 -10.26
CA GLY A 79 -11.34 16.03 -11.38
C GLY A 79 -12.16 16.51 -12.56
N SER A 80 -11.51 17.36 -13.35
CA SER A 80 -12.14 18.20 -14.38
C SER A 80 -11.68 17.88 -15.82
N SER A 81 -10.73 16.95 -15.96
CA SER A 81 -10.17 16.52 -17.25
C SER A 81 -11.07 15.48 -17.94
N SER A 82 -10.90 15.29 -19.25
CA SER A 82 -11.58 14.26 -20.05
C SER A 82 -11.21 12.83 -19.65
N LEU A 83 -10.08 12.67 -18.96
CA LEU A 83 -9.55 11.42 -18.44
C LEU A 83 -9.10 11.64 -17.01
N VAL A 84 -9.46 10.72 -16.12
CA VAL A 84 -9.24 10.86 -14.67
C VAL A 84 -8.74 9.55 -14.06
N ASN A 85 -8.24 9.66 -12.83
CA ASN A 85 -7.90 8.50 -12.03
C ASN A 85 -9.10 8.08 -11.18
N MET A 86 -9.10 6.81 -10.76
CA MET A 86 -10.05 6.30 -9.77
C MET A 86 -9.40 5.22 -8.92
N ILE A 87 -9.96 5.04 -7.72
CA ILE A 87 -9.67 3.90 -6.85
C ILE A 87 -10.94 3.10 -6.57
N TYR A 88 -10.78 1.77 -6.59
CA TYR A 88 -11.75 0.80 -6.09
C TYR A 88 -11.10 0.01 -4.96
N TYR A 89 -11.88 -0.41 -3.97
CA TYR A 89 -11.35 -1.11 -2.81
C TYR A 89 -12.34 -2.14 -2.27
N ASN A 90 -11.80 -3.20 -1.69
CA ASN A 90 -12.54 -4.24 -1.00
C ASN A 90 -13.04 -3.70 0.36
N SER A 91 -14.35 -3.42 0.47
CA SER A 91 -14.91 -2.82 1.69
C SER A 91 -14.98 -3.76 2.88
N ASN A 92 -14.70 -5.05 2.70
CA ASN A 92 -14.51 -5.96 3.83
C ASN A 92 -13.15 -5.74 4.51
N LYS A 93 -12.16 -5.17 3.81
CA LYS A 93 -10.80 -4.96 4.33
C LYS A 93 -10.45 -3.51 4.58
N LEU A 94 -11.01 -2.58 3.82
CA LEU A 94 -10.64 -1.17 3.87
C LEU A 94 -11.89 -0.29 3.90
N THR A 95 -11.78 0.84 4.59
CA THR A 95 -12.78 1.91 4.53
C THR A 95 -12.11 3.23 4.16
N LEU A 96 -12.72 3.96 3.23
CA LEU A 96 -12.27 5.30 2.85
C LEU A 96 -12.48 6.28 4.02
N HIS A 97 -11.40 6.90 4.49
CA HIS A 97 -11.43 7.90 5.55
C HIS A 97 -11.58 9.31 4.97
N SER A 98 -10.77 9.63 3.97
CA SER A 98 -10.78 10.95 3.32
C SER A 98 -10.13 10.85 1.94
N GLN A 99 -10.46 11.79 1.06
CA GLN A 99 -9.83 11.94 -0.24
C GLN A 99 -9.46 13.40 -0.50
N GLU A 100 -8.45 13.60 -1.35
CA GLU A 100 -7.90 14.90 -1.70
C GLU A 100 -7.38 14.86 -3.14
N VAL A 101 -7.31 16.03 -3.78
CA VAL A 101 -6.84 16.19 -5.16
C VAL A 101 -5.76 17.26 -5.19
N ILE A 102 -4.69 17.00 -5.93
CA ILE A 102 -3.67 17.98 -6.26
C ILE A 102 -3.88 18.39 -7.71
N GLU A 103 -4.31 19.64 -7.91
CA GLU A 103 -4.67 20.19 -9.22
C GLU A 103 -3.67 21.26 -9.70
N LYS A 104 -2.78 21.72 -8.81
CA LYS A 104 -1.91 22.87 -9.04
C LYS A 104 -0.44 22.49 -8.87
N ASN A 105 0.43 23.05 -9.73
CA ASN A 105 1.87 23.07 -9.47
C ASN A 105 2.24 24.16 -8.44
N LEU A 106 3.50 24.20 -8.02
CA LEU A 106 3.98 25.16 -7.00
C LEU A 106 3.93 26.63 -7.47
N SER A 107 3.81 26.86 -8.79
CA SER A 107 3.62 28.21 -9.35
C SER A 107 2.15 28.64 -9.43
N GLY A 108 1.20 27.80 -8.97
CA GLY A 108 -0.25 28.05 -9.02
C GLY A 108 -0.91 27.77 -10.38
N GLY A 109 -0.15 27.25 -11.35
CA GLY A 109 -0.66 26.78 -12.64
C GLY A 109 -1.37 25.43 -12.51
N ASN A 110 -2.31 25.13 -13.41
CA ASN A 110 -2.98 23.83 -13.43
C ASN A 110 -2.01 22.72 -13.85
N LEU A 111 -2.04 21.59 -13.15
CA LEU A 111 -1.45 20.36 -13.64
C LEU A 111 -2.22 19.88 -14.87
N VAL A 112 -1.50 19.30 -15.84
CA VAL A 112 -2.12 18.71 -17.05
C VAL A 112 -2.97 17.48 -16.69
N ARG A 113 -2.61 16.83 -15.59
CA ARG A 113 -3.28 15.68 -15.01
C ARG A 113 -3.24 15.83 -13.50
N GLU A 114 -4.40 15.76 -12.89
CA GLU A 114 -4.56 15.87 -11.44
C GLU A 114 -4.08 14.58 -10.76
N VAL A 115 -3.70 14.68 -9.49
CA VAL A 115 -3.24 13.55 -8.67
C VAL A 115 -4.18 13.36 -7.49
N ASP A 116 -4.68 12.13 -7.32
CA ASP A 116 -5.66 11.80 -6.30
C ASP A 116 -5.03 11.11 -5.11
N LEU A 117 -5.40 11.51 -3.90
CA LEU A 117 -4.96 10.91 -2.64
C LEU A 117 -6.17 10.33 -1.90
N TYR A 118 -6.10 9.05 -1.54
CA TYR A 118 -7.14 8.34 -0.82
C TYR A 118 -6.58 7.77 0.46
N LYS A 119 -6.90 8.40 1.59
CA LYS A 119 -6.57 7.88 2.91
C LYS A 119 -7.63 6.85 3.32
N MET A 120 -7.19 5.64 3.61
CA MET A 120 -8.04 4.53 4.01
C MET A 120 -7.57 3.98 5.35
N TYR A 121 -8.48 3.39 6.12
CA TYR A 121 -8.10 2.57 7.27
C TYR A 121 -8.43 1.10 7.03
N TYR A 122 -7.61 0.23 7.61
CA TYR A 122 -7.82 -1.20 7.62
C TYR A 122 -8.96 -1.58 8.59
N ASN A 123 -9.92 -2.34 8.09
CA ASN A 123 -11.04 -2.89 8.85
C ASN A 123 -10.55 -4.07 9.67
N ASP A 124 -9.85 -3.76 10.76
CA ASP A 124 -9.28 -4.75 11.67
C ASP A 124 -10.37 -5.51 12.43
N PRO A 125 -10.52 -6.84 12.23
CA PRO A 125 -11.47 -7.65 12.99
C PRO A 125 -11.17 -7.66 14.50
N GLY A 126 -9.93 -7.37 14.88
CA GLY A 126 -9.46 -7.29 16.25
C GLY A 126 -9.46 -5.88 16.85
N LEU A 127 -10.06 -4.87 16.20
CA LEU A 127 -9.90 -3.46 16.61
C LEU A 127 -10.31 -3.23 18.06
N LEU A 128 -11.40 -3.87 18.50
CA LEU A 128 -11.89 -3.81 19.87
C LEU A 128 -10.89 -4.38 20.89
N SER A 129 -9.98 -5.25 20.46
CA SER A 129 -8.94 -5.87 21.28
C SER A 129 -7.58 -5.18 21.14
N ASN A 130 -7.29 -4.57 19.99
CA ASN A 130 -5.95 -4.08 19.62
C ASN A 130 -5.83 -2.54 19.66
N GLY A 131 -6.95 -1.83 19.71
CA GLY A 131 -7.06 -0.42 20.10
C GLY A 131 -6.53 0.62 19.10
N ASP A 132 -5.91 0.20 17.99
CA ASP A 132 -5.22 1.12 17.09
C ASP A 132 -5.53 0.86 15.61
N THR A 133 -5.80 1.95 14.88
CA THR A 133 -6.27 1.93 13.49
C THR A 133 -5.09 2.10 12.55
N ILE A 134 -4.91 1.15 11.63
CA ILE A 134 -3.84 1.22 10.63
C ILE A 134 -4.34 2.01 9.43
N PHE A 135 -3.64 3.09 9.07
CA PHE A 135 -3.94 3.91 7.89
C PHE A 135 -2.97 3.62 6.75
N ILE A 136 -3.49 3.66 5.52
CA ILE A 136 -2.73 3.64 4.27
C ILE A 136 -3.26 4.76 3.39
N THR A 137 -2.38 5.57 2.81
CA THR A 137 -2.74 6.58 1.83
C THR A 137 -2.30 6.11 0.44
N PHE A 138 -3.27 5.84 -0.41
CA PHE A 138 -3.05 5.51 -1.82
C PHE A 138 -3.06 6.79 -2.63
N ILE A 139 -1.99 7.03 -3.38
CA ILE A 139 -1.82 8.18 -4.27
C ILE A 139 -1.86 7.65 -5.70
N VAL A 140 -2.70 8.21 -6.55
CA VAL A 140 -2.88 7.77 -7.94
C VAL A 140 -2.56 8.91 -8.87
N ALA A 141 -1.55 8.70 -9.73
CA ALA A 141 -1.06 9.72 -10.66
C ALA A 141 -1.08 9.18 -12.09
N HIS A 142 -1.45 10.03 -13.04
CA HIS A 142 -1.20 9.84 -14.47
C HIS A 142 -0.33 11.01 -14.91
N LEU A 143 0.98 10.84 -15.01
CA LEU A 143 1.86 11.97 -15.34
C LEU A 143 1.86 12.24 -16.85
N LYS A 144 2.35 13.43 -17.25
CA LYS A 144 2.35 13.88 -18.64
C LYS A 144 3.07 12.88 -19.57
N ALA A 145 2.33 12.35 -20.55
CA ALA A 145 2.88 11.59 -21.67
C ALA A 145 3.71 12.45 -22.63
N GLY A 146 4.62 11.83 -23.37
CA GLY A 146 5.47 12.49 -24.36
C GLY A 146 6.96 12.51 -23.97
N SER A 147 7.78 12.93 -24.93
CA SER A 147 9.25 12.80 -24.86
C SER A 147 9.98 14.13 -25.02
N ASN A 148 9.26 15.25 -25.11
CA ASN A 148 9.90 16.57 -25.20
C ASN A 148 10.30 17.04 -23.81
N ALA A 149 11.29 17.95 -23.75
CA ALA A 149 11.71 18.56 -22.48
C ALA A 149 10.55 19.25 -21.73
N SER A 150 9.55 19.80 -22.45
CA SER A 150 8.34 20.35 -21.84
C SER A 150 7.45 19.29 -21.19
N ASP A 151 7.41 18.07 -21.74
CA ASP A 151 6.66 16.95 -21.17
C ASP A 151 7.33 16.49 -19.87
N GLU A 152 8.66 16.34 -19.88
CA GLU A 152 9.48 16.03 -18.70
C GLU A 152 9.30 17.08 -17.60
N ALA A 153 9.31 18.37 -17.94
CA ALA A 153 9.06 19.45 -16.99
C ALA A 153 7.66 19.38 -16.37
N GLN A 154 6.62 19.04 -17.15
CA GLN A 154 5.27 18.86 -16.61
C GLN A 154 5.15 17.64 -15.69
N ARG A 155 5.90 16.56 -15.93
CA ARG A 155 6.01 15.44 -14.97
C ARG A 155 6.72 15.88 -13.68
N ALA A 156 7.77 16.70 -13.81
CA ALA A 156 8.50 17.24 -12.67
C ALA A 156 7.59 18.12 -11.79
N ASP A 157 6.85 19.05 -12.38
CA ASP A 157 5.87 19.90 -11.68
C ASP A 157 4.84 19.09 -10.88
N ALA A 158 4.30 18.01 -11.48
CA ALA A 158 3.28 17.18 -10.84
C ALA A 158 3.84 16.43 -9.62
N THR A 159 5.01 15.80 -9.77
CA THR A 159 5.66 15.09 -8.66
C THR A 159 6.18 16.04 -7.59
N GLU A 160 6.64 17.24 -7.96
CA GLU A 160 7.00 18.28 -7.00
C GLU A 160 5.78 18.70 -6.17
N ALA A 161 4.62 18.89 -6.80
CA ALA A 161 3.37 19.20 -6.11
C ALA A 161 2.92 18.09 -5.15
N VAL A 162 3.09 16.81 -5.53
CA VAL A 162 2.87 15.67 -4.63
C VAL A 162 3.78 15.75 -3.41
N MET A 163 5.07 15.96 -3.62
CA MET A 163 6.04 16.00 -2.52
C MET A 163 5.83 17.21 -1.61
N ASP A 164 5.51 18.38 -2.15
CA ASP A 164 5.18 19.57 -1.37
C ASP A 164 3.92 19.36 -0.53
N ASN A 165 2.85 18.79 -1.11
CA ASN A 165 1.63 18.45 -0.38
C ASN A 165 1.89 17.53 0.83
N LEU A 166 2.68 16.48 0.64
CA LEU A 166 3.08 15.57 1.72
C LEU A 166 4.01 16.27 2.73
N ASN A 167 4.89 17.15 2.28
CA ASN A 167 5.83 17.88 3.12
C ASN A 167 5.13 18.90 4.02
N GLN A 168 4.11 19.58 3.51
CA GLN A 168 3.27 20.49 4.29
C GLN A 168 2.53 19.76 5.42
N LYS A 169 2.07 18.53 5.17
CA LYS A 169 1.50 17.65 6.21
C LYS A 169 2.56 17.17 7.18
N ASN A 170 3.77 16.88 6.69
CA ASN A 170 4.93 16.40 7.45
C ASN A 170 4.65 15.13 8.29
N ILE A 171 3.79 14.25 7.76
CA ILE A 171 3.36 13.02 8.43
C ILE A 171 4.16 11.85 7.87
N ALA A 172 4.86 11.17 8.78
CA ALA A 172 5.36 9.82 8.58
C ALA A 172 4.18 8.83 8.51
N ALA A 173 3.96 8.18 7.37
CA ALA A 173 2.86 7.23 7.20
C ALA A 173 3.13 6.22 6.08
N ASN A 174 2.27 5.20 6.02
CA ASN A 174 2.18 4.28 4.90
C ASN A 174 1.60 5.01 3.67
N TYR A 175 2.46 5.35 2.71
CA TYR A 175 2.06 5.89 1.41
C TYR A 175 2.33 4.85 0.33
N VAL A 176 1.38 4.70 -0.60
CA VAL A 176 1.51 3.88 -1.80
C VAL A 176 1.17 4.76 -2.99
N LEU A 177 2.16 5.13 -3.79
CA LEU A 177 1.99 5.93 -5.00
C LEU A 177 1.97 5.01 -6.21
N SER A 178 0.95 5.12 -7.05
CA SER A 178 0.78 4.23 -8.19
C SER A 178 0.23 4.94 -9.43
N GLY A 179 0.47 4.34 -10.59
CA GLY A 179 -0.14 4.76 -11.86
C GLY A 179 0.86 4.81 -13.00
N ASP A 180 0.42 5.39 -14.11
CA ASP A 180 1.22 5.64 -15.31
C ASP A 180 2.02 6.94 -15.15
N PHE A 181 3.34 6.81 -15.02
CA PHE A 181 4.24 7.93 -14.83
C PHE A 181 4.81 8.48 -16.12
N ASN A 182 4.65 7.78 -17.26
CA ASN A 182 5.23 8.19 -18.55
C ASN A 182 6.74 8.56 -18.49
N THR A 183 7.45 8.12 -17.44
CA THR A 183 8.85 8.42 -17.18
C THR A 183 9.71 7.36 -17.86
N LYS A 184 10.69 7.77 -18.65
CA LYS A 184 11.52 6.85 -19.45
C LYS A 184 12.73 6.33 -18.71
N ASN A 185 13.21 7.09 -17.74
CA ASN A 185 14.40 6.74 -16.97
C ASN A 185 14.39 7.34 -15.57
N SER A 186 15.15 6.72 -14.67
CA SER A 186 15.25 7.15 -13.27
C SER A 186 16.02 8.46 -13.05
N SER A 187 16.61 9.06 -14.09
CA SER A 187 17.31 10.35 -14.01
C SER A 187 16.41 11.55 -14.29
N GLU A 188 15.15 11.33 -14.73
CA GLU A 188 14.19 12.42 -14.83
C GLU A 188 13.95 13.07 -13.45
N ILE A 189 13.77 14.39 -13.45
CA ILE A 189 13.50 15.17 -12.23
C ILE A 189 12.24 14.65 -11.54
N SER A 190 11.23 14.25 -12.32
CA SER A 190 9.99 13.67 -11.82
C SER A 190 10.21 12.45 -10.91
N TYR A 191 11.07 11.52 -11.33
CA TYR A 191 11.44 10.36 -10.53
C TYR A 191 12.31 10.76 -9.33
N SER A 192 13.26 11.66 -9.55
CA SER A 192 14.18 12.14 -8.50
C SER A 192 13.45 12.85 -7.35
N ASN A 193 12.40 13.62 -7.65
CA ASN A 193 11.54 14.26 -6.65
C ASN A 193 10.98 13.23 -5.66
N LEU A 194 10.55 12.07 -6.14
CA LEU A 194 9.91 11.03 -5.33
C LEU A 194 10.90 10.30 -4.43
N ILE A 195 12.09 9.97 -4.94
CA ILE A 195 13.05 9.10 -4.22
C ILE A 195 14.09 9.86 -3.38
N SER A 196 14.38 11.12 -3.72
CA SER A 196 15.52 11.89 -3.17
C SER A 196 15.12 13.18 -2.46
N HIS A 197 13.88 13.28 -1.98
CA HIS A 197 13.42 14.45 -1.25
C HIS A 197 14.14 14.61 0.12
N PRO A 198 14.52 15.83 0.54
CA PRO A 198 15.26 16.06 1.80
C PRO A 198 14.52 15.59 3.06
N ASN A 199 13.18 15.69 3.06
CA ASN A 199 12.35 15.12 4.12
C ASN A 199 12.15 13.61 3.89
N THR A 200 12.95 12.78 4.56
CA THR A 200 12.94 11.32 4.42
C THR A 200 11.67 10.63 4.94
N LYS A 201 10.78 11.37 5.62
CA LYS A 201 9.48 10.85 6.07
C LYS A 201 8.47 10.66 4.93
N ILE A 202 8.69 11.33 3.80
CA ILE A 202 7.77 11.32 2.67
C ILE A 202 8.39 10.76 1.40
N THR A 203 9.66 10.34 1.43
CA THR A 203 10.32 9.75 0.26
C THR A 203 9.74 8.38 -0.06
N PHE A 204 9.66 8.13 -1.36
CA PHE A 204 9.22 6.87 -1.94
C PHE A 204 10.43 6.00 -2.31
N THR A 205 10.18 4.70 -2.38
CA THR A 205 11.08 3.68 -2.88
C THR A 205 10.35 2.87 -3.93
N ASP A 206 11.05 2.57 -5.03
CA ASP A 206 10.63 1.56 -6.00
C ASP A 206 10.93 0.16 -5.41
N PRO A 207 9.91 -0.67 -5.08
CA PRO A 207 10.10 -1.93 -4.37
C PRO A 207 10.99 -2.96 -5.09
N ILE A 208 11.11 -2.85 -6.42
CA ILE A 208 11.99 -3.74 -7.20
C ILE A 208 13.41 -3.20 -7.38
N GLY A 209 13.65 -1.94 -7.00
CA GLY A 209 14.99 -1.34 -6.97
C GLY A 209 15.72 -1.39 -8.31
N GLN A 210 15.01 -1.12 -9.42
CA GLN A 210 15.56 -1.18 -10.79
C GLN A 210 15.67 0.23 -11.42
N PRO A 211 16.46 1.18 -10.86
CA PRO A 211 16.70 2.45 -11.53
C PRO A 211 17.51 2.22 -12.82
N GLY A 212 17.22 3.00 -13.86
CA GLY A 212 17.97 2.98 -15.11
C GLY A 212 17.24 3.70 -16.24
N ASN A 213 17.71 3.47 -17.46
CA ASN A 213 17.01 3.88 -18.67
C ASN A 213 16.14 2.72 -19.15
N TRP A 214 14.84 2.80 -18.89
CA TRP A 214 13.89 1.73 -19.16
C TRP A 214 13.48 1.71 -20.63
N ASN A 215 13.32 2.88 -21.26
CA ASN A 215 12.90 2.99 -22.65
C ASN A 215 13.87 2.27 -23.61
N SER A 216 13.30 1.43 -24.48
CA SER A 216 13.99 0.68 -25.54
C SER A 216 15.25 -0.02 -25.03
N ASN A 217 15.17 -0.64 -23.84
CA ASN A 217 16.30 -1.33 -23.22
C ASN A 217 15.92 -2.75 -22.78
N SER A 218 16.43 -3.75 -23.50
CA SER A 218 16.14 -5.16 -23.24
C SER A 218 16.59 -5.65 -21.86
N SER A 219 17.51 -4.95 -21.18
CA SER A 219 17.91 -5.28 -19.81
C SER A 219 16.76 -5.13 -18.81
N PHE A 220 15.74 -4.33 -19.16
CA PHE A 220 14.54 -4.09 -18.36
C PHE A 220 13.30 -4.79 -18.93
N ALA A 221 13.46 -5.70 -19.91
CA ALA A 221 12.34 -6.39 -20.57
C ALA A 221 11.36 -7.03 -19.58
N GLY A 222 11.85 -7.63 -18.50
CA GLY A 222 11.03 -8.28 -17.48
C GLY A 222 10.17 -7.33 -16.63
N ILE A 223 10.32 -6.01 -16.78
CA ILE A 223 9.58 -4.99 -16.02
C ILE A 223 8.91 -3.94 -16.91
N HIS A 224 8.95 -4.11 -18.23
CA HIS A 224 8.22 -3.25 -19.15
C HIS A 224 6.70 -3.46 -19.04
N THR A 225 5.97 -2.37 -19.24
CA THR A 225 4.52 -2.28 -19.10
C THR A 225 3.82 -1.71 -20.33
N GLN A 226 4.53 -1.08 -21.28
CA GLN A 226 3.97 -0.58 -22.54
C GLN A 226 4.95 -0.83 -23.71
N SER A 227 4.52 -1.06 -24.95
CA SER A 227 3.14 -1.31 -25.42
C SER A 227 2.85 -2.79 -25.62
N THR A 228 1.60 -3.21 -25.36
CA THR A 228 1.12 -4.55 -25.73
C THR A 228 1.05 -4.77 -27.25
N ARG A 229 1.21 -3.73 -28.08
CA ARG A 229 1.17 -3.79 -29.55
C ARG A 229 2.49 -3.38 -30.20
N SER A 230 2.91 -4.11 -31.22
CA SER A 230 4.09 -3.77 -32.03
C SER A 230 3.88 -2.58 -32.96
N SER A 231 2.65 -2.37 -33.42
CA SER A 231 2.25 -1.26 -34.30
C SER A 231 1.00 -0.58 -33.77
N ASN A 232 0.74 0.65 -34.20
CA ASN A 232 -0.55 1.28 -33.91
C ASN A 232 -1.66 0.40 -34.50
N THR A 233 -2.62 0.04 -33.65
CA THR A 233 -3.77 -0.77 -34.06
C THR A 233 -5.06 -0.04 -33.71
N ASN A 234 -6.20 -0.62 -34.12
CA ASN A 234 -7.51 -0.10 -33.73
C ASN A 234 -7.70 1.38 -34.12
N GLY A 235 -7.28 1.77 -35.33
CA GLY A 235 -7.42 3.14 -35.84
C GLY A 235 -6.65 4.18 -35.02
N ASP A 236 -5.43 3.84 -34.60
CA ASP A 236 -4.55 4.64 -33.74
C ASP A 236 -5.06 4.84 -32.31
N CYS A 237 -6.08 4.09 -31.85
CA CYS A 237 -6.49 4.16 -30.45
C CYS A 237 -5.41 3.59 -29.51
N PHE A 238 -4.80 2.46 -29.87
CA PHE A 238 -3.78 1.80 -29.04
C PHE A 238 -2.39 2.27 -29.48
N ALA A 239 -1.54 2.68 -28.53
CA ALA A 239 -0.15 2.96 -28.82
C ALA A 239 0.55 1.70 -29.38
N GLY A 240 1.32 1.85 -30.46
CA GLY A 240 2.24 0.82 -30.95
C GLY A 240 3.63 0.91 -30.33
N GLY A 241 4.62 0.30 -30.97
CA GLY A 241 6.04 0.39 -30.58
C GLY A 241 6.60 -0.88 -29.94
N GLY A 242 5.75 -1.80 -29.49
CA GLY A 242 6.15 -3.03 -28.82
C GLY A 242 6.45 -2.83 -27.34
N MET A 243 6.64 -3.93 -26.60
CA MET A 243 6.82 -3.91 -25.15
C MET A 243 8.25 -3.48 -24.76
N ASP A 244 8.53 -2.18 -24.76
CA ASP A 244 9.87 -1.63 -24.59
C ASP A 244 9.96 -0.43 -23.61
N ASP A 245 8.89 -0.11 -22.89
CA ASP A 245 8.82 0.95 -21.89
C ASP A 245 8.32 0.44 -20.53
N ARG A 246 8.84 1.01 -19.44
CA ARG A 246 8.30 0.87 -18.08
C ARG A 246 7.66 2.19 -17.65
N PHE A 247 6.35 2.29 -17.78
CA PHE A 247 5.61 3.49 -17.39
C PHE A 247 4.75 3.32 -16.16
N ASP A 248 4.34 2.09 -15.83
CA ASP A 248 3.46 1.83 -14.70
C ASP A 248 4.28 1.47 -13.46
N PHE A 249 4.00 2.16 -12.36
CA PHE A 249 4.71 1.98 -11.09
C PHE A 249 3.75 1.73 -9.94
N ILE A 250 4.23 0.98 -8.94
CA ILE A 250 3.73 1.04 -7.56
C ILE A 250 4.94 1.32 -6.66
N MET A 251 5.07 2.56 -6.19
CA MET A 251 6.10 2.99 -5.25
C MET A 251 5.54 3.06 -3.84
N THR A 252 6.38 2.85 -2.84
CA THR A 252 5.95 2.85 -1.44
C THR A 252 6.81 3.75 -0.59
N SER A 253 6.25 4.35 0.47
CA SER A 253 7.05 5.10 1.43
C SER A 253 8.05 4.19 2.16
N ASN A 254 9.06 4.80 2.76
CA ASN A 254 10.02 4.10 3.62
C ASN A 254 9.36 3.31 4.76
N TYR A 255 8.14 3.66 5.16
CA TYR A 255 7.41 2.99 6.24
C TYR A 255 6.86 1.63 5.84
N VAL A 256 6.42 1.52 4.58
CA VAL A 256 5.94 0.25 4.01
C VAL A 256 7.10 -0.67 3.68
N ILE A 257 8.15 -0.15 3.03
CA ILE A 257 9.29 -0.99 2.61
C ILE A 257 10.09 -1.52 3.81
N ASN A 258 10.22 -0.72 4.89
CA ASN A 258 10.96 -1.10 6.10
C ASN A 258 10.07 -1.67 7.23
N SER A 259 8.77 -1.89 6.99
CA SER A 259 7.81 -2.42 7.98
C SER A 259 7.68 -1.61 9.28
N THR A 260 7.89 -0.29 9.24
CA THR A 260 7.97 0.51 10.48
C THR A 260 6.61 1.02 10.96
N ASP A 261 5.54 0.86 10.17
CA ASP A 261 4.18 1.29 10.53
C ASP A 261 3.12 0.23 10.18
N ARG A 262 3.39 -1.04 10.52
CA ARG A 262 2.46 -2.20 10.47
C ARG A 262 1.95 -2.61 9.09
N VAL A 263 2.31 -1.89 8.04
CA VAL A 263 2.08 -2.28 6.65
C VAL A 263 3.42 -2.64 6.04
N TYR A 264 3.46 -3.73 5.30
CA TYR A 264 4.69 -4.28 4.74
C TYR A 264 4.50 -4.70 3.30
N TYR A 265 5.41 -4.29 2.43
CA TYR A 265 5.53 -4.89 1.09
C TYR A 265 6.00 -6.34 1.20
N ILE A 266 5.29 -7.28 0.58
CA ILE A 266 5.74 -8.68 0.52
C ILE A 266 6.82 -8.82 -0.57
N PRO A 267 8.10 -9.08 -0.23
CA PRO A 267 9.16 -9.13 -1.23
C PRO A 267 8.91 -10.19 -2.28
N GLY A 268 9.12 -9.81 -3.55
CA GLY A 268 8.91 -10.68 -4.71
C GLY A 268 7.45 -10.76 -5.20
N SER A 269 6.52 -10.03 -4.58
CA SER A 269 5.13 -9.95 -5.05
C SER A 269 4.90 -8.90 -6.15
N TYR A 270 5.85 -7.97 -6.34
CA TYR A 270 5.74 -6.96 -7.39
C TYR A 270 5.92 -7.60 -8.78
N ALA A 271 4.96 -7.39 -9.68
CA ALA A 271 5.07 -7.83 -11.07
C ALA A 271 4.30 -6.92 -12.03
N ALA A 272 4.81 -6.76 -13.25
CA ALA A 272 3.98 -6.38 -14.39
C ALA A 272 3.24 -7.64 -14.86
N LEU A 273 1.92 -7.67 -14.70
CA LEU A 273 1.12 -8.88 -14.94
C LEU A 273 1.19 -9.27 -16.43
N GLY A 274 1.56 -10.53 -16.70
CA GLY A 274 1.71 -11.02 -18.07
C GLY A 274 3.06 -10.69 -18.71
N GLN A 275 3.95 -9.97 -18.03
CA GLN A 275 5.31 -9.74 -18.50
C GLN A 275 6.20 -10.94 -18.18
N ASP A 276 6.70 -11.63 -19.21
CA ASP A 276 7.59 -12.78 -19.06
C ASP A 276 8.98 -12.59 -19.70
N ALA A 277 9.30 -11.34 -20.08
CA ALA A 277 10.54 -10.89 -20.70
C ALA A 277 10.83 -11.46 -22.09
N THR A 278 9.95 -12.29 -22.68
CA THR A 278 10.21 -12.96 -23.97
C THR A 278 9.86 -12.11 -25.20
N PHE A 279 9.09 -11.03 -25.01
CA PHE A 279 8.51 -10.23 -26.10
C PHE A 279 8.96 -8.76 -26.06
N TYR A 280 10.21 -8.51 -25.64
CA TYR A 280 10.82 -7.19 -25.72
C TYR A 280 10.70 -6.60 -27.14
N ASN A 281 10.19 -5.37 -27.23
CA ASN A 281 9.99 -4.66 -28.49
C ASN A 281 9.14 -5.45 -29.52
N GLN A 282 8.25 -6.31 -29.02
CA GLN A 282 7.28 -7.07 -29.78
C GLN A 282 5.90 -6.88 -29.18
N GLU A 283 4.87 -7.35 -29.88
CA GLU A 283 3.52 -7.39 -29.31
C GLU A 283 3.44 -8.47 -28.22
N MET A 284 2.55 -8.28 -27.26
CA MET A 284 2.34 -9.25 -26.19
C MET A 284 1.74 -10.54 -26.78
N PRO A 285 2.32 -11.72 -26.48
CA PRO A 285 1.76 -12.99 -26.96
C PRO A 285 0.44 -13.30 -26.25
N THR A 286 -0.64 -13.47 -27.02
CA THR A 286 -1.96 -13.90 -26.50
C THR A 286 -2.05 -15.41 -26.27
N SER A 287 -1.04 -16.17 -26.73
CA SER A 287 -0.87 -17.59 -26.46
C SER A 287 0.58 -17.92 -26.12
N GLY A 288 0.79 -18.86 -25.20
CA GLY A 288 2.15 -19.28 -24.82
C GLY A 288 2.86 -18.32 -23.85
N ASN A 289 2.16 -17.34 -23.29
CA ASN A 289 2.66 -16.56 -22.16
C ASN A 289 2.93 -17.48 -20.96
N THR A 290 4.09 -17.32 -20.32
CA THR A 290 4.53 -18.23 -19.25
C THR A 290 4.10 -17.80 -17.85
N THR A 291 3.56 -16.59 -17.70
CA THR A 291 3.20 -16.01 -16.38
C THR A 291 1.69 -15.95 -16.13
N VAL A 292 0.88 -15.99 -17.20
CA VAL A 292 -0.59 -15.97 -17.10
C VAL A 292 -1.24 -16.93 -18.10
N PRO A 293 -2.45 -17.47 -17.81
CA PRO A 293 -3.19 -18.29 -18.76
C PRO A 293 -3.51 -17.53 -20.06
N ASN A 294 -3.65 -18.25 -21.18
CA ASN A 294 -3.97 -17.65 -22.50
C ASN A 294 -5.20 -16.72 -22.47
N SER A 295 -6.24 -17.06 -21.70
CA SER A 295 -7.42 -16.20 -21.57
C SER A 295 -7.11 -14.85 -20.92
N VAL A 296 -6.19 -14.83 -19.96
CA VAL A 296 -5.73 -13.60 -19.29
C VAL A 296 -4.75 -12.85 -20.19
N ALA A 297 -3.85 -13.54 -20.89
CA ALA A 297 -2.95 -12.92 -21.87
C ALA A 297 -3.74 -12.22 -23.00
N ASN A 298 -4.76 -12.88 -23.54
CA ASN A 298 -5.67 -12.28 -24.51
C ASN A 298 -6.41 -11.08 -23.93
N ALA A 299 -6.93 -11.18 -22.71
CA ALA A 299 -7.60 -10.06 -22.06
C ALA A 299 -6.66 -8.86 -21.83
N LEU A 300 -5.40 -9.10 -21.43
CA LEU A 300 -4.40 -8.06 -21.27
C LEU A 300 -4.10 -7.36 -22.59
N TYR A 301 -3.90 -8.13 -23.66
CA TYR A 301 -3.71 -7.61 -25.02
C TYR A 301 -4.91 -6.75 -25.45
N GLU A 302 -6.14 -7.24 -25.32
CA GLU A 302 -7.33 -6.52 -25.83
C GLU A 302 -7.80 -5.35 -24.93
N MET A 303 -7.43 -5.34 -23.65
CA MET A 303 -7.90 -4.34 -22.69
C MET A 303 -7.22 -2.97 -22.87
N SER A 304 -5.90 -2.97 -23.02
CA SER A 304 -5.08 -1.75 -23.05
C SER A 304 -3.74 -2.01 -23.73
N ASP A 305 -3.12 -0.95 -24.22
CA ASP A 305 -1.70 -0.88 -24.56
C ASP A 305 -0.75 -0.98 -23.35
N HIS A 306 -1.27 -0.96 -22.12
CA HIS A 306 -0.49 -1.18 -20.89
C HIS A 306 -0.75 -2.54 -20.24
N LEU A 307 0.22 -3.01 -19.46
CA LEU A 307 0.07 -4.08 -18.48
C LEU A 307 -0.20 -3.52 -17.08
N PRO A 308 -1.10 -4.11 -16.29
CA PRO A 308 -1.26 -3.72 -14.90
C PRO A 308 -0.07 -4.18 -14.06
N VAL A 309 0.41 -3.31 -13.19
CA VAL A 309 1.35 -3.67 -12.13
C VAL A 309 0.59 -4.13 -10.90
N VAL A 310 1.04 -5.23 -10.30
CA VAL A 310 0.50 -5.82 -9.07
C VAL A 310 1.57 -5.85 -7.99
N MET A 311 1.15 -5.80 -6.73
CA MET A 311 2.01 -5.87 -5.56
C MET A 311 1.18 -6.28 -4.34
N ASP A 312 1.72 -7.14 -3.47
CA ASP A 312 1.05 -7.54 -2.24
C ASP A 312 1.56 -6.75 -1.04
N LEU A 313 0.61 -6.35 -0.19
CA LEU A 313 0.86 -5.72 1.10
C LEU A 313 0.35 -6.61 2.23
N LEU A 314 1.18 -6.81 3.24
CA LEU A 314 0.81 -7.44 4.50
C LEU A 314 0.50 -6.37 5.54
N VAL A 315 -0.70 -6.41 6.12
CA VAL A 315 -1.06 -5.60 7.29
C VAL A 315 -0.90 -6.45 8.55
N ARG A 316 0.09 -6.12 9.40
CA ARG A 316 0.35 -6.80 10.66
C ARG A 316 -0.26 -6.05 11.81
N ASN A 317 -1.36 -6.58 12.31
CA ASN A 317 -1.92 -6.10 13.56
C ASN A 317 -1.37 -6.94 14.73
N TRP A 318 -0.46 -6.35 15.49
CA TRP A 318 -0.03 -6.93 16.76
C TRP A 318 -1.01 -6.47 17.84
N PRO A 319 -1.39 -7.31 18.81
CA PRO A 319 -2.17 -6.85 19.94
C PRO A 319 -1.39 -5.81 20.75
N SER A 320 -1.66 -4.53 20.46
CA SER A 320 -1.21 -3.37 21.21
C SER A 320 -2.14 -3.10 22.39
N SER A 321 -2.50 -4.13 23.17
CA SER A 321 -3.23 -3.93 24.42
C SER A 321 -2.28 -4.01 25.62
N ILE A 322 -1.37 -3.05 25.74
CA ILE A 322 -1.00 -2.60 27.08
C ILE A 322 -1.81 -1.33 27.26
N SER A 323 -3.00 -1.44 27.86
CA SER A 323 -3.73 -0.23 28.26
C SER A 323 -2.77 0.63 29.10
N GLU A 324 -2.67 1.90 28.75
CA GLU A 324 -1.97 2.91 29.53
C GLU A 324 -2.70 3.18 30.85
N GLU A 325 -2.81 2.17 31.72
CA GLU A 325 -3.06 2.41 33.16
C GLU A 325 -1.72 2.59 33.91
N ARG A 326 -0.68 3.07 33.22
CA ARG A 326 0.67 3.17 33.80
C ARG A 326 0.93 4.41 34.65
N ASP A 327 -0.06 5.27 34.85
CA ASP A 327 0.14 6.49 35.65
C ASP A 327 -0.29 6.39 37.12
N LYS A 328 -0.81 5.24 37.58
CA LYS A 328 -1.15 5.04 39.00
C LYS A 328 -0.38 3.93 39.72
N LEU A 329 0.23 2.99 38.99
CA LEU A 329 0.87 1.82 39.59
C LEU A 329 2.34 2.08 39.95
N ARG A 330 2.65 2.24 41.25
CA ARG A 330 4.04 2.32 41.73
C ARG A 330 4.44 1.01 42.39
N ILE A 331 5.46 0.35 41.84
CA ILE A 331 5.99 -0.92 42.37
C ILE A 331 7.42 -0.71 42.86
N LYS A 332 7.64 -0.94 44.15
CA LYS A 332 8.95 -0.97 44.81
C LYS A 332 9.33 -2.43 45.09
N ILE A 333 10.52 -2.83 44.67
CA ILE A 333 11.05 -4.18 44.87
C ILE A 333 12.44 -4.05 45.49
N THR A 334 12.74 -4.83 46.51
CA THR A 334 14.11 -4.95 47.03
C THR A 334 14.96 -5.71 46.02
N ASN A 335 15.89 -5.02 45.37
CA ASN A 335 16.78 -5.62 44.36
C ASN A 335 18.17 -4.96 44.47
N PRO A 336 19.26 -5.73 44.69
CA PRO A 336 19.31 -7.19 44.85
C PRO A 336 18.68 -7.69 46.16
N PHE A 337 18.39 -9.00 46.23
CA PHE A 337 17.77 -9.65 47.38
C PHE A 337 18.51 -10.94 47.81
N ASN A 338 18.27 -11.39 49.05
CA ASN A 338 18.81 -12.64 49.60
C ASN A 338 17.74 -13.75 49.54
N ASP A 339 17.36 -14.30 50.69
CA ASP A 339 16.31 -15.35 50.81
C ASP A 339 14.89 -14.82 50.82
N TRP A 340 14.72 -13.50 50.81
CA TRP A 340 13.43 -12.83 50.82
C TRP A 340 13.41 -11.68 49.83
N LEU A 341 12.42 -11.66 48.95
CA LEU A 341 12.15 -10.58 48.01
C LEU A 341 11.00 -9.74 48.55
N ASN A 342 11.27 -8.51 48.99
CA ASN A 342 10.22 -7.62 49.49
C ASN A 342 9.63 -6.83 48.33
N ILE A 343 8.30 -6.75 48.30
CA ILE A 343 7.53 -6.10 47.25
C ILE A 343 6.52 -5.16 47.92
N SER A 344 6.40 -3.95 47.38
CA SER A 344 5.36 -2.99 47.75
C SER A 344 4.75 -2.39 46.48
N ILE A 345 3.42 -2.42 46.40
CA ILE A 345 2.61 -2.06 45.24
C ILE A 345 1.61 -1.00 45.71
N GLU A 346 1.73 0.20 45.16
CA GLU A 346 0.81 1.31 45.38
C GLU A 346 -0.05 1.50 44.11
N GLY A 347 -1.33 1.84 44.28
CA GLY A 347 -2.24 2.12 43.17
C GLY A 347 -3.15 0.97 42.73
N ILE A 348 -3.20 -0.13 43.50
CA ILE A 348 -4.13 -1.27 43.29
C ILE A 348 -4.98 -1.49 44.54
N THR A 349 -6.28 -1.76 44.35
CA THR A 349 -7.26 -2.07 45.41
C THR A 349 -7.69 -3.54 45.44
N SER A 350 -7.03 -4.42 44.67
CA SER A 350 -7.42 -5.84 44.54
C SER A 350 -6.77 -6.74 45.58
N GLU A 351 -7.48 -7.82 45.90
CA GLU A 351 -7.06 -8.84 46.87
C GLU A 351 -6.37 -10.07 46.23
N LYS A 352 -6.31 -10.16 44.89
CA LYS A 352 -5.80 -11.34 44.17
C LYS A 352 -4.58 -11.02 43.29
N LEU A 353 -3.47 -10.71 43.95
CA LEU A 353 -2.18 -10.53 43.28
C LEU A 353 -1.38 -11.83 43.28
N ILE A 354 -0.78 -12.16 42.14
CA ILE A 354 0.07 -13.34 41.95
C ILE A 354 1.46 -12.87 41.51
N ALA A 355 2.48 -13.37 42.19
CA ALA A 355 3.88 -13.22 41.81
C ALA A 355 4.43 -14.54 41.26
N LYS A 356 4.97 -14.50 40.05
CA LYS A 356 5.66 -15.61 39.39
C LYS A 356 7.12 -15.25 39.18
N ILE A 357 8.04 -16.13 39.54
CA ILE A 357 9.47 -15.96 39.33
C ILE A 357 9.92 -16.98 38.29
N TYR A 358 10.53 -16.49 37.22
CA TYR A 358 11.11 -17.29 36.15
C TYR A 358 12.63 -17.18 36.16
N ASP A 359 13.32 -18.25 35.75
CA ASP A 359 14.72 -18.12 35.34
C ASP A 359 14.85 -17.37 34.01
N ILE A 360 16.08 -17.05 33.61
CA ILE A 360 16.35 -16.31 32.36
C ILE A 360 15.98 -17.07 31.09
N SER A 361 15.73 -18.38 31.17
CA SER A 361 15.25 -19.19 30.04
C SER A 361 13.73 -19.20 29.92
N GLY A 362 13.02 -18.58 30.89
CA GLY A 362 11.56 -18.53 30.94
C GLY A 362 10.92 -19.70 31.68
N ARG A 363 11.70 -20.55 32.36
CA ARG A 363 11.16 -21.64 33.18
C ARG A 363 10.61 -21.07 34.49
N LEU A 364 9.37 -21.44 34.84
CA LEU A 364 8.74 -21.06 36.11
C LEU A 364 9.45 -21.75 37.28
N MET A 365 9.91 -20.95 38.24
CA MET A 365 10.66 -21.40 39.42
C MET A 365 9.83 -21.31 40.71
N LEU A 366 8.97 -20.29 40.82
CA LEU A 366 8.13 -20.04 41.98
C LEU A 366 6.85 -19.31 41.57
N GLU A 367 5.73 -19.65 42.20
CA GLU A 367 4.45 -18.95 42.06
C GLU A 367 3.81 -18.81 43.45
N THR A 368 3.36 -17.61 43.81
CA THR A 368 2.69 -17.35 45.08
C THR A 368 1.67 -16.23 44.95
N ASN A 369 0.60 -16.32 45.75
CA ASN A 369 -0.26 -15.17 46.01
C ASN A 369 0.49 -14.18 46.91
N ILE A 370 0.29 -12.88 46.69
CA ILE A 370 0.86 -11.81 47.51
C ILE A 370 -0.19 -10.75 47.85
N SER A 371 0.08 -9.99 48.90
CA SER A 371 -0.64 -8.74 49.19
C SER A 371 0.06 -7.52 48.56
N ASN A 372 -0.55 -6.33 48.65
CA ASN A 372 0.07 -5.07 48.20
C ASN A 372 1.45 -4.82 48.82
N THR A 373 1.69 -5.26 50.04
CA THR A 373 3.02 -5.27 50.65
C THR A 373 3.29 -6.67 51.19
N ASP A 374 4.35 -7.32 50.70
CA ASP A 374 4.63 -8.72 51.01
C ASP A 374 6.12 -9.07 50.91
N ARG A 375 6.47 -10.26 51.42
CA ARG A 375 7.81 -10.85 51.35
C ARG A 375 7.71 -12.27 50.79
N ILE A 376 8.28 -12.47 49.61
CA ILE A 376 8.33 -13.78 48.97
C ILE A 376 9.57 -14.54 49.45
N ASN A 377 9.38 -15.77 49.94
CA ASN A 377 10.49 -16.66 50.30
C ASN A 377 11.16 -17.21 49.04
N THR A 378 12.41 -16.86 48.82
CA THR A 378 13.19 -17.21 47.63
C THR A 378 14.35 -18.16 47.95
N LYS A 379 14.31 -18.87 49.09
CA LYS A 379 15.37 -19.84 49.49
C LYS A 379 15.65 -20.90 48.44
N ILE A 380 14.63 -21.34 47.71
CA ILE A 380 14.75 -22.34 46.63
C ILE A 380 15.56 -21.84 45.43
N LEU A 381 15.68 -20.52 45.25
CA LEU A 381 16.43 -19.92 44.16
C LEU A 381 17.93 -19.93 44.46
N LYS A 382 18.73 -20.24 43.44
CA LYS A 382 20.19 -20.10 43.47
C LYS A 382 20.57 -18.63 43.25
N LYS A 383 21.84 -18.26 43.50
CA LYS A 383 22.36 -16.93 43.15
C LYS A 383 22.29 -16.74 41.64
N GLY A 384 21.84 -15.58 41.19
CA GLY A 384 21.64 -15.29 39.76
C GLY A 384 20.52 -14.29 39.48
N PHE A 385 20.23 -14.10 38.19
CA PHE A 385 19.16 -13.22 37.73
C PHE A 385 17.87 -13.99 37.44
N TYR A 386 16.75 -13.35 37.74
CA TYR A 386 15.40 -13.89 37.56
C TYR A 386 14.47 -12.81 36.99
N LEU A 387 13.37 -13.25 36.38
CA LEU A 387 12.26 -12.38 35.99
C LEU A 387 11.11 -12.56 36.98
N LEU A 388 10.75 -11.49 37.69
CA LEU A 388 9.55 -11.42 38.51
C LEU A 388 8.41 -10.87 37.65
N GLN A 389 7.34 -11.64 37.49
CA GLN A 389 6.09 -11.22 36.89
C GLN A 389 5.03 -11.06 37.97
N LEU A 390 4.40 -9.88 38.00
CA LEU A 390 3.25 -9.58 38.85
C LEU A 390 1.99 -9.57 38.01
N SER A 391 0.93 -10.20 38.49
CA SER A 391 -0.35 -10.31 37.80
C SER A 391 -1.53 -10.17 38.75
N GLU A 392 -2.66 -9.74 38.20
CA GLU A 392 -3.94 -9.58 38.89
C GLU A 392 -5.04 -10.17 38.01
N ASN A 393 -5.87 -11.06 38.57
CA ASN A 393 -6.98 -11.68 37.84
C ASN A 393 -6.57 -12.27 36.46
N GLY A 394 -5.35 -12.82 36.37
CA GLY A 394 -4.79 -13.39 35.13
C GLY A 394 -4.15 -12.39 34.18
N ARG A 395 -4.25 -11.08 34.44
CA ARG A 395 -3.61 -10.02 33.66
C ARG A 395 -2.24 -9.68 34.21
N VAL A 396 -1.21 -9.64 33.37
CA VAL A 396 0.14 -9.22 33.77
C VAL A 396 0.16 -7.70 34.00
N LEU A 397 0.56 -7.31 35.22
CA LEU A 397 0.73 -5.91 35.62
C LEU A 397 2.14 -5.40 35.28
N LYS A 398 3.17 -6.17 35.62
CA LYS A 398 4.58 -5.78 35.42
C LYS A 398 5.49 -7.00 35.40
N THR A 399 6.54 -6.93 34.59
CA THR A 399 7.66 -7.87 34.62
C THR A 399 8.94 -7.10 34.92
N VAL A 400 9.73 -7.55 35.91
CA VAL A 400 10.95 -6.87 36.37
C VAL A 400 12.08 -7.87 36.53
N LYS A 401 13.29 -7.50 36.11
CA LYS A 401 14.51 -8.28 36.38
C LYS A 401 14.97 -8.07 37.82
N VAL A 402 15.17 -9.15 38.56
CA VAL A 402 15.65 -9.13 39.96
C VAL A 402 16.88 -10.05 40.11
N GLY A 403 17.80 -9.69 41.01
CA GLY A 403 19.03 -10.43 41.26
C GLY A 403 19.11 -10.98 42.68
N LYS A 404 19.33 -12.30 42.82
CA LYS A 404 19.63 -12.94 44.09
C LYS A 404 21.15 -12.95 44.32
N ILE A 405 21.61 -12.35 45.42
CA ILE A 405 23.04 -12.25 45.79
C ILE A 405 23.48 -13.26 46.85
#